data_AF-A0A150WEB2-F1
#
_entry.id   AF-A0A150WEB2-F1
#
_cell.length_a   1.000
_cell.length_b   1.000
_cell.length_c   1.000
_cell.angle_alpha   90.00
_cell.angle_beta   90.00
_cell.angle_gamma   90.00
#
_symmetry.space_group_name_H-M   'P 1'
#
loop_
_entity.id
_entity.type
_entity.pdbx_description
1 polymer ?
#
loop_
_entity_poly.entity_id
_entity_poly.type
_entity_poly.pdbx_seq_one_letter_code
_entity_poly.pdbx_strand_id
1 'polypeptide(L)'
;MKPHCLFFLTYFLISSAFASDPVCKNVVERGGSIQIQMNTFSSGECFLSVRNYKAQNLIYRDYMFTKGGDFMVFNSFGQGSNSEDTGAREFYLFPRKTVIPQYKWNVETRQLEVTSVAGNVFYFDYETADVVTISNASVKVASEISRNNRGGVEITNYKGLLLDAGFTKGRAPTEVLSASSVLTDEKGKTCKIKNSEVFAKTSDGDVYFKHSDKAFASLLKTRCPQLTFTP
;
A
#
# COMPACT_ATOMS: atom_id res chain seq x y z
N MET A 1 -28.31 -42.34 -51.70
CA MET A 1 -28.54 -41.02 -51.08
C MET A 1 -27.39 -40.76 -50.11
N LYS A 2 -26.53 -39.77 -50.38
CA LYS A 2 -25.40 -39.37 -49.51
C LYS A 2 -25.77 -38.03 -48.86
N PRO A 3 -25.64 -37.83 -47.54
CA PRO A 3 -25.86 -36.52 -46.95
C PRO A 3 -24.59 -35.67 -47.11
N HIS A 4 -24.77 -34.44 -47.59
CA HIS A 4 -23.74 -33.41 -47.57
C HIS A 4 -23.76 -32.73 -46.20
N CYS A 5 -22.66 -32.83 -45.48
CA CYS A 5 -22.45 -32.14 -44.22
C CYS A 5 -21.90 -30.74 -44.53
N LEU A 6 -22.75 -29.71 -44.43
CA LEU A 6 -22.36 -28.32 -44.61
C LEU A 6 -21.76 -27.81 -43.29
N PHE A 7 -20.43 -27.71 -43.22
CA PHE A 7 -19.74 -27.07 -42.11
C PHE A 7 -19.78 -25.54 -42.31
N PHE A 8 -20.67 -24.86 -41.60
CA PHE A 8 -20.64 -23.39 -41.49
C PHE A 8 -19.51 -22.98 -40.54
N LEU A 9 -18.46 -22.38 -41.09
CA LEU A 9 -17.34 -21.84 -40.33
C LEU A 9 -17.71 -20.44 -39.83
N THR A 10 -18.29 -20.34 -38.62
CA THR A 10 -18.59 -19.05 -37.98
C THR A 10 -17.31 -18.42 -37.46
N TYR A 11 -16.80 -17.42 -38.16
CA TYR A 11 -15.72 -16.55 -37.68
C TYR A 11 -16.23 -15.71 -36.50
N PHE A 12 -15.88 -16.10 -35.27
CA PHE A 12 -16.05 -15.25 -34.10
C PHE A 12 -15.03 -14.10 -34.18
N LEU A 13 -15.48 -12.91 -34.57
CA LEU A 13 -14.74 -11.67 -34.39
C LEU A 13 -14.66 -11.38 -32.88
N ILE A 14 -13.56 -11.81 -32.25
CA ILE A 14 -13.26 -11.50 -30.86
C ILE A 14 -12.93 -10.00 -30.80
N SER A 15 -13.94 -9.19 -30.49
CA SER A 15 -13.74 -7.77 -30.19
C SER A 15 -12.92 -7.69 -28.91
N SER A 16 -11.65 -7.29 -29.02
CA SER A 16 -10.81 -6.99 -27.87
C SER A 16 -11.40 -5.77 -27.17
N ALA A 17 -12.23 -6.00 -26.15
CA ALA A 17 -12.65 -4.95 -25.25
C ALA A 17 -11.41 -4.49 -24.48
N PHE A 18 -10.82 -3.38 -24.91
CA PHE A 18 -9.83 -2.69 -24.11
C PHE A 18 -10.55 -2.19 -22.86
N ALA A 19 -10.34 -2.88 -21.73
CA ALA A 19 -10.82 -2.41 -20.45
C ALA A 19 -10.21 -1.02 -20.21
N SER A 20 -11.06 -0.02 -19.98
CA SER A 20 -10.61 1.31 -19.60
C SER A 20 -9.75 1.22 -18.35
N ASP A 21 -8.69 2.03 -18.29
CA ASP A 21 -7.83 2.10 -17.11
C ASP A 21 -8.67 2.33 -15.84
N PRO A 22 -8.36 1.64 -14.72
CA PRO A 22 -9.10 1.81 -13.48
C PRO A 22 -9.07 3.28 -13.02
N VAL A 23 -10.25 3.89 -12.91
CA VAL A 23 -10.40 5.27 -12.40
C VAL A 23 -10.46 5.23 -10.88
N CYS A 24 -9.69 6.10 -10.22
CA CYS A 24 -9.79 6.30 -8.77
C CYS A 24 -11.17 6.88 -8.43
N LYS A 25 -12.04 6.06 -7.84
CA LYS A 25 -13.40 6.48 -7.50
C LYS A 25 -13.39 7.29 -6.22
N ASN A 26 -14.25 8.31 -6.16
CA ASN A 26 -14.58 8.99 -4.91
C ASN A 26 -15.55 8.12 -4.13
N VAL A 27 -15.07 7.52 -3.05
CA VAL A 27 -15.82 6.56 -2.23
C VAL A 27 -15.68 6.94 -0.77
N VAL A 28 -16.80 6.87 -0.03
CA VAL A 28 -16.81 6.75 1.42
C VAL A 28 -17.84 5.69 1.79
N GLU A 29 -17.37 4.59 2.37
CA GLU A 29 -18.24 3.49 2.81
C GLU A 29 -17.90 3.08 4.23
N ARG A 30 -18.86 2.45 4.90
CA ARG A 30 -18.70 1.95 6.28
C ARG A 30 -19.20 0.52 6.38
N GLY A 31 -18.49 -0.26 7.16
CA GLY A 31 -18.84 -1.61 7.55
C GLY A 31 -18.25 -1.92 8.91
N GLY A 32 -19.08 -2.32 9.87
CA GLY A 32 -18.61 -2.61 11.23
C GLY A 32 -18.10 -1.34 11.90
N SER A 33 -16.85 -1.36 12.36
CA SER A 33 -16.11 -0.20 12.87
C SER A 33 -15.23 0.47 11.81
N ILE A 34 -15.13 -0.11 10.61
CA ILE A 34 -14.28 0.38 9.53
C ILE A 34 -15.03 1.44 8.71
N GLN A 35 -14.35 2.55 8.42
CA GLN A 35 -14.68 3.41 7.29
C GLN A 35 -13.54 3.35 6.28
N ILE A 36 -13.90 3.13 5.03
CA ILE A 36 -12.97 3.31 3.91
C ILE A 36 -13.21 4.67 3.26
N GLN A 37 -12.16 5.26 2.71
CA GLN A 37 -12.25 6.40 1.83
C GLN A 37 -11.30 6.22 0.65
N MET A 38 -11.79 6.39 -0.56
CA MET A 38 -10.96 6.51 -1.75
C MET A 38 -11.13 7.88 -2.37
N ASN A 39 -10.03 8.50 -2.75
CA ASN A 39 -10.01 9.76 -3.48
C ASN A 39 -8.64 9.95 -4.15
N THR A 40 -8.49 11.03 -4.88
CA THR A 40 -7.24 11.45 -5.51
C THR A 40 -6.71 12.67 -4.77
N PHE A 41 -5.41 12.67 -4.44
CA PHE A 41 -4.71 13.86 -3.95
C PHE A 41 -4.68 14.96 -5.03
N SER A 42 -4.36 16.19 -4.65
CA SER A 42 -4.14 17.30 -5.60
C SER A 42 -3.08 16.97 -6.65
N SER A 43 -2.10 16.14 -6.30
CA SER A 43 -1.05 15.63 -7.21
C SER A 43 -1.55 14.62 -8.25
N GLY A 44 -2.81 14.18 -8.21
CA GLY A 44 -3.34 13.14 -9.08
C GLY A 44 -3.08 11.71 -8.57
N GLU A 45 -2.46 11.58 -7.40
CA GLU A 45 -2.18 10.29 -6.77
C GLU A 45 -3.43 9.71 -6.10
N CYS A 46 -3.82 8.50 -6.51
CA CYS A 46 -4.97 7.80 -5.92
C CYS A 46 -4.61 7.20 -4.57
N PHE A 47 -5.50 7.35 -3.58
CA PHE A 47 -5.37 6.70 -2.29
C PHE A 47 -6.63 5.96 -1.87
N LEU A 48 -6.43 4.97 -1.00
CA LEU A 48 -7.47 4.30 -0.22
C LEU A 48 -7.04 4.34 1.25
N SER A 49 -7.83 4.97 2.11
CA SER A 49 -7.63 4.93 3.56
C SER A 49 -8.63 4.02 4.26
N VAL A 50 -8.17 3.42 5.35
CA VAL A 50 -8.94 2.57 6.25
C VAL A 50 -8.78 3.14 7.65
N ARG A 51 -9.89 3.43 8.32
CA ARG A 51 -9.90 3.98 9.68
C ARG A 51 -10.97 3.35 10.55
N ASN A 52 -10.76 3.38 11.87
CA ASN A 52 -11.82 3.07 12.83
C ASN A 52 -12.68 4.32 13.07
N TYR A 53 -13.85 4.41 12.44
CA TYR A 53 -14.72 5.59 12.62
C TYR A 53 -15.45 5.63 13.96
N LYS A 54 -15.40 4.54 14.75
CA LYS A 54 -15.98 4.46 16.09
C LYS A 54 -14.98 4.82 17.19
N ALA A 55 -13.71 5.04 16.86
CA ALA A 55 -12.73 5.51 17.83
C ALA A 55 -13.21 6.85 18.42
N GLN A 56 -13.47 6.87 19.73
CA GLN A 56 -14.06 8.04 20.40
C GLN A 56 -13.02 8.98 21.03
N ASN A 57 -11.76 8.57 21.04
CA ASN A 57 -10.64 9.39 21.50
C ASN A 57 -9.79 9.84 20.32
N LEU A 58 -8.89 10.79 20.57
CA LEU A 58 -7.88 11.20 19.59
C LEU A 58 -6.69 10.22 19.52
N ILE A 59 -6.85 8.99 20.03
CA ILE A 59 -5.81 7.96 20.02
C ILE A 59 -6.25 6.89 19.03
N TYR A 60 -5.74 6.96 17.81
CA TYR A 60 -6.17 6.06 16.75
C TYR A 60 -5.01 5.72 15.81
N ARG A 61 -5.19 4.61 15.09
CA ARG A 61 -4.30 4.15 14.04
C ARG A 61 -5.12 4.01 12.77
N ASP A 62 -4.67 4.70 11.73
CA ASP A 62 -5.27 4.66 10.41
C ASP A 62 -4.25 4.11 9.42
N TYR A 63 -4.77 3.59 8.32
CA TYR A 63 -3.99 2.98 7.26
C TYR A 63 -4.29 3.66 5.94
N MET A 64 -3.30 3.78 5.08
CA MET A 64 -3.48 4.33 3.74
C MET A 64 -2.66 3.54 2.73
N PHE A 65 -3.27 3.32 1.57
CA PHE A 65 -2.67 2.68 0.41
C PHE A 65 -2.66 3.67 -0.74
N THR A 66 -1.57 3.73 -1.51
CA THR A 66 -1.49 4.63 -2.67
C THR A 66 -1.19 3.87 -3.97
N LYS A 67 -1.43 4.54 -5.10
CA LYS A 67 -1.03 4.07 -6.44
C LYS A 67 0.50 3.88 -6.55
N GLY A 68 1.27 4.65 -5.79
CA GLY A 68 2.72 4.61 -5.73
C GLY A 68 3.29 3.39 -5.02
N GLY A 69 2.45 2.56 -4.41
CA GLY A 69 2.87 1.36 -3.66
C GLY A 69 3.05 1.58 -2.17
N ASP A 70 2.72 2.77 -1.67
CA ASP A 70 2.80 3.08 -0.24
C ASP A 70 1.70 2.35 0.53
N PHE A 71 2.08 1.82 1.68
CA PHE A 71 1.25 1.41 2.79
C PHE A 71 1.71 2.21 4.01
N MET A 72 0.98 3.28 4.30
CA MET A 72 1.22 4.15 5.44
C MET A 72 0.40 3.68 6.63
N VAL A 73 1.04 3.68 7.80
CA VAL A 73 0.42 3.54 9.11
C VAL A 73 0.53 4.89 9.81
N PHE A 74 -0.59 5.59 9.91
CA PHE A 74 -0.70 6.84 10.64
C PHE A 74 -1.15 6.55 12.07
N ASN A 75 -0.55 7.22 13.04
CA ASN A 75 -0.97 7.15 14.43
C ASN A 75 -1.21 8.57 14.96
N SER A 76 -2.30 8.72 15.71
CA SER A 76 -2.52 9.84 16.61
C SER A 76 -2.34 9.34 18.05
N PHE A 77 -1.58 10.09 18.85
CA PHE A 77 -1.23 9.75 20.24
C PHE A 77 -2.07 10.55 21.26
N GLY A 78 -3.12 11.22 20.80
CA GLY A 78 -4.04 11.98 21.63
C GLY A 78 -4.08 13.47 21.29
N GLN A 79 -4.54 14.27 22.25
CA GLN A 79 -4.61 15.72 22.11
C GLN A 79 -3.20 16.33 22.08
N GLY A 80 -2.92 17.18 21.09
CA GLY A 80 -1.73 18.02 21.10
C GLY A 80 -1.32 18.51 19.70
N SER A 81 -0.04 18.81 19.54
CA SER A 81 0.54 19.31 18.30
C SER A 81 0.82 18.18 17.31
N ASN A 82 0.64 18.43 16.02
CA ASN A 82 0.98 17.43 14.99
C ASN A 82 2.44 16.97 15.11
N SER A 83 3.39 17.86 15.42
CA SER A 83 4.82 17.53 15.52
C SER A 83 5.16 16.45 16.56
N GLU A 84 4.38 16.37 17.64
CA GLU A 84 4.67 15.48 18.78
C GLU A 84 3.63 14.38 18.95
N ASP A 85 2.38 14.67 18.62
CA ASP A 85 1.20 13.87 18.96
C ASP A 85 0.65 13.09 17.76
N THR A 86 1.33 13.15 16.62
CA THR A 86 1.10 12.23 15.50
C THR A 86 2.39 11.59 15.02
N GLY A 87 2.29 10.52 14.25
CA GLY A 87 3.43 9.93 13.58
C GLY A 87 3.02 8.96 12.50
N ALA A 88 3.90 8.78 11.52
CA ALA A 88 3.68 7.90 10.39
C ALA A 88 4.83 6.90 10.24
N ARG A 89 4.49 5.67 9.85
CA ARG A 89 5.43 4.69 9.31
C ARG A 89 4.97 4.31 7.91
N GLU A 90 5.88 4.27 6.96
CA GLU A 90 5.56 4.00 5.56
C GLU A 90 6.32 2.78 5.05
N PHE A 91 5.60 1.92 4.34
CA PHE A 91 6.14 0.75 3.69
C PHE A 91 5.82 0.81 2.20
N TYR A 92 6.77 0.50 1.33
CA TYR A 92 6.49 0.33 -0.09
C TYR A 92 6.69 -1.13 -0.49
N LEU A 93 5.67 -1.67 -1.14
CA LEU A 93 5.62 -3.07 -1.57
C LEU A 93 5.86 -3.15 -3.09
N PHE A 94 6.80 -4.01 -3.51
CA PHE A 94 7.17 -4.17 -4.91
C PHE A 94 7.18 -5.65 -5.35
N PRO A 95 6.93 -5.93 -6.64
CA PRO A 95 6.60 -4.96 -7.71
C PRO A 95 5.14 -4.52 -7.69
N ARG A 96 4.86 -3.34 -8.24
CA ARG A 96 3.52 -2.77 -8.49
C ARG A 96 2.94 -3.38 -9.77
N LYS A 97 1.89 -4.17 -9.61
CA LYS A 97 1.21 -4.96 -10.66
C LYS A 97 -0.07 -4.32 -11.17
N THR A 98 -0.70 -3.46 -10.36
CA THR A 98 -1.91 -2.73 -10.74
C THR A 98 -1.71 -1.22 -10.57
N VAL A 99 -2.65 -0.43 -11.09
CA VAL A 99 -2.52 1.03 -11.15
C VAL A 99 -3.14 1.72 -9.91
N ILE A 100 -4.10 1.09 -9.23
CA ILE A 100 -4.76 1.65 -8.05
C ILE A 100 -5.03 0.56 -7.01
N PRO A 101 -5.05 0.91 -5.71
CA PRO A 101 -5.55 0.00 -4.67
C PRO A 101 -7.03 -0.32 -4.90
N GLN A 102 -7.45 -1.51 -4.49
CA GLN A 102 -8.83 -1.98 -4.59
C GLN A 102 -9.29 -2.49 -3.23
N TYR A 103 -10.60 -2.60 -3.03
CA TYR A 103 -11.14 -3.21 -1.82
C TYR A 103 -12.37 -4.07 -2.10
N LYS A 104 -12.69 -4.94 -1.14
CA LYS A 104 -13.88 -5.77 -1.12
C LYS A 104 -14.33 -5.98 0.31
N TRP A 105 -15.63 -5.81 0.56
CA TRP A 105 -16.25 -6.25 1.80
C TRP A 105 -16.59 -7.74 1.73
N ASN A 106 -16.16 -8.50 2.73
CA ASN A 106 -16.56 -9.87 2.94
C ASN A 106 -17.49 -9.94 4.16
N VAL A 107 -18.80 -9.93 3.90
CA VAL A 107 -19.82 -9.88 4.96
C VAL A 107 -19.87 -11.20 5.74
N GLU A 108 -19.63 -12.33 5.06
CA GLU A 108 -19.67 -13.66 5.67
C GLU A 108 -18.53 -13.85 6.67
N THR A 109 -17.31 -13.46 6.30
CA THR A 109 -16.14 -13.56 7.19
C THR A 109 -15.97 -12.35 8.09
N ARG A 110 -16.81 -11.30 7.94
CA ARG A 110 -16.67 -10.01 8.61
C ARG A 110 -15.24 -9.48 8.45
N GLN A 111 -14.83 -9.27 7.21
CA GLN A 111 -13.51 -8.72 6.89
C GLN A 111 -13.62 -7.67 5.79
N LEU A 112 -12.77 -6.65 5.88
CA LEU A 112 -12.43 -5.83 4.73
C LEU A 112 -11.14 -6.39 4.12
N GLU A 113 -11.17 -6.64 2.82
CA GLU A 113 -10.01 -7.02 2.02
C GLU A 113 -9.57 -5.79 1.23
N VAL A 114 -8.31 -5.35 1.39
CA VAL A 114 -7.70 -4.29 0.58
C VAL A 114 -6.57 -4.87 -0.25
N THR A 115 -6.69 -4.81 -1.56
CA THR A 115 -5.63 -5.21 -2.49
C THR A 115 -4.76 -4.00 -2.82
N SER A 116 -3.52 -4.02 -2.34
CA SER A 116 -2.50 -3.04 -2.69
C SER A 116 -2.12 -3.12 -4.18
N VAL A 117 -1.45 -2.09 -4.70
CA VAL A 117 -0.96 -2.13 -6.09
C VAL A 117 0.08 -3.21 -6.36
N ALA A 118 0.73 -3.76 -5.33
CA ALA A 118 1.62 -4.91 -5.46
C ALA A 118 0.86 -6.25 -5.64
N GLY A 119 -0.47 -6.22 -5.51
CA GLY A 119 -1.35 -7.40 -5.57
C GLY A 119 -1.47 -8.14 -4.23
N ASN A 120 -0.88 -7.61 -3.15
CA ASN A 120 -1.06 -8.17 -1.81
C ASN A 120 -2.40 -7.76 -1.23
N VAL A 121 -3.08 -8.70 -0.57
CA VAL A 121 -4.36 -8.49 0.10
C VAL A 121 -4.12 -8.31 1.59
N PHE A 122 -4.55 -7.17 2.10
CA PHE A 122 -4.54 -6.80 3.51
C PHE A 122 -5.93 -7.08 4.06
N TYR A 123 -6.01 -7.91 5.08
CA TYR A 123 -7.26 -8.26 5.75
C TYR A 123 -7.37 -7.44 7.01
N PHE A 124 -8.48 -6.72 7.15
CA PHE A 124 -8.78 -5.89 8.31
C PHE A 124 -9.89 -6.50 9.15
N ASP A 125 -9.71 -6.44 10.46
CA ASP A 125 -10.73 -6.85 11.42
C ASP A 125 -11.90 -5.85 11.42
N TYR A 126 -13.11 -6.37 11.30
CA TYR A 126 -14.32 -5.54 11.16
C TYR A 126 -14.69 -4.75 12.42
N GLU A 127 -14.19 -5.15 13.59
CA GLU A 127 -14.49 -4.50 14.86
C GLU A 127 -13.39 -3.52 15.29
N THR A 128 -12.12 -3.84 15.07
CA THR A 128 -11.01 -2.97 15.48
C THR A 128 -10.51 -2.05 14.37
N ALA A 129 -10.76 -2.41 13.10
CA ALA A 129 -10.16 -1.83 11.91
C ALA A 129 -8.63 -1.98 11.80
N ASP A 130 -8.01 -2.86 12.59
CA ASP A 130 -6.59 -3.18 12.46
C ASP A 130 -6.35 -4.21 11.35
N VAL A 131 -5.19 -4.12 10.70
CA VAL A 131 -4.72 -5.18 9.80
C VAL A 131 -4.37 -6.44 10.60
N VAL A 132 -4.94 -7.58 10.22
CA VAL A 132 -4.70 -8.88 10.89
C VAL A 132 -3.88 -9.83 10.04
N THR A 133 -3.89 -9.70 8.72
CA THR A 133 -3.16 -10.57 7.81
C THR A 133 -2.78 -9.82 6.54
N ILE A 134 -1.64 -10.16 5.95
CA ILE A 134 -1.21 -9.68 4.64
C ILE A 134 -0.85 -10.90 3.81
N SER A 135 -1.44 -11.05 2.61
CA SER A 135 -1.04 -12.15 1.73
C SER A 135 0.44 -12.02 1.35
N ASN A 136 1.16 -13.13 1.38
CA ASN A 136 2.60 -13.18 1.13
C ASN A 136 3.48 -12.39 2.11
N ALA A 137 3.01 -12.10 3.32
CA ALA A 137 3.82 -11.54 4.40
C ALA A 137 3.35 -12.04 5.77
N SER A 138 4.13 -11.77 6.80
CA SER A 138 3.68 -11.82 8.19
C SER A 138 3.51 -10.39 8.70
N VAL A 139 2.43 -10.12 9.42
CA VAL A 139 2.17 -8.81 10.04
C VAL A 139 1.98 -8.97 11.54
N LYS A 140 2.58 -8.07 12.31
CA LYS A 140 2.33 -7.92 13.74
C LYS A 140 1.87 -6.50 13.99
N VAL A 141 0.71 -6.36 14.63
CA VAL A 141 0.16 -5.09 15.06
C VAL A 141 0.20 -5.02 16.58
N ALA A 142 0.75 -3.95 17.13
CA ALA A 142 0.75 -3.67 18.55
C ALA A 142 -0.66 -3.25 18.97
N SER A 143 -1.18 -3.88 20.03
CA SER A 143 -2.50 -3.57 20.60
C SER A 143 -2.58 -2.14 21.13
N GLU A 144 -1.51 -1.64 21.73
CA GLU A 144 -1.43 -0.26 22.20
C GLU A 144 -0.93 0.68 21.09
N ILE A 145 -1.55 1.85 20.98
CA ILE A 145 -1.02 2.96 20.17
C ILE A 145 -0.13 3.80 21.09
N SER A 146 1.18 3.68 20.92
CA SER A 146 2.17 4.24 21.84
C SER A 146 3.29 4.95 21.08
N ARG A 147 3.78 6.05 21.66
CA ARG A 147 4.90 6.82 21.08
C ARG A 147 6.19 6.00 20.96
N ASN A 148 6.29 4.92 21.75
CA ASN A 148 7.49 4.11 21.85
C ASN A 148 7.50 2.89 20.92
N ASN A 149 6.42 2.62 20.18
CA ASN A 149 6.31 1.42 19.35
C ASN A 149 6.46 1.67 17.84
N ARG A 150 7.01 2.83 17.45
CA ARG A 150 7.38 3.17 16.06
C ARG A 150 6.26 2.93 15.05
N GLY A 151 5.04 3.29 15.42
CA GLY A 151 3.84 3.13 14.60
C GLY A 151 3.12 1.79 14.77
N GLY A 152 3.68 0.86 15.56
CA GLY A 152 2.98 -0.31 16.05
C GLY A 152 2.67 -1.38 15.01
N VAL A 153 3.29 -1.34 13.83
CA VAL A 153 3.10 -2.33 12.77
C VAL A 153 4.45 -2.81 12.27
N GLU A 154 4.64 -4.13 12.24
CA GLU A 154 5.82 -4.78 11.69
C GLU A 154 5.42 -5.73 10.57
N ILE A 155 6.08 -5.63 9.42
CA ILE A 155 5.91 -6.54 8.29
C ILE A 155 7.21 -7.34 8.13
N THR A 156 7.10 -8.67 8.13
CA THR A 156 8.24 -9.59 7.98
C THR A 156 7.93 -10.68 6.95
N ASN A 157 8.96 -11.38 6.48
CA ASN A 157 8.83 -12.51 5.57
C ASN A 157 8.05 -12.21 4.27
N TYR A 158 8.10 -10.96 3.79
CA TYR A 158 7.41 -10.53 2.57
C TYR A 158 7.97 -11.26 1.34
N LYS A 159 7.11 -11.88 0.52
CA LYS A 159 7.51 -12.53 -0.75
C LYS A 159 7.51 -11.53 -1.90
N GLY A 160 8.48 -10.63 -1.82
CA GLY A 160 8.73 -9.57 -2.78
C GLY A 160 9.89 -8.70 -2.29
N LEU A 161 9.87 -7.43 -2.66
CA LEU A 161 10.79 -6.45 -2.11
C LEU A 161 10.01 -5.44 -1.26
N LEU A 162 10.36 -5.34 0.02
CA LEU A 162 9.78 -4.40 0.97
C LEU A 162 10.76 -3.26 1.21
N LEU A 163 10.31 -2.01 1.06
CA LEU A 163 11.02 -0.82 1.50
C LEU A 163 10.33 -0.28 2.75
N ASP A 164 10.98 -0.33 3.90
CA ASP A 164 10.53 0.32 5.14
C ASP A 164 11.22 1.68 5.27
N ALA A 165 10.45 2.76 5.13
CA ALA A 165 10.97 4.13 5.22
C ALA A 165 11.24 4.56 6.68
N GLY A 166 10.84 3.74 7.65
CA GLY A 166 10.96 3.99 9.07
C GLY A 166 9.74 4.70 9.63
N PHE A 167 9.88 5.22 10.86
CA PHE A 167 8.81 5.94 11.56
C PHE A 167 9.30 7.35 11.92
N THR A 168 8.47 8.35 11.70
CA THR A 168 8.74 9.74 12.09
C THR A 168 7.52 10.36 12.75
N LYS A 169 7.75 11.20 13.77
CA LYS A 169 6.68 11.99 14.40
C LYS A 169 6.36 13.23 13.57
N GLY A 170 5.06 13.54 13.47
CA GLY A 170 4.53 14.75 12.87
C GLY A 170 4.73 14.96 11.38
N ARG A 171 5.26 13.97 10.66
CA ARG A 171 5.40 13.98 9.20
C ARG A 171 5.61 12.56 8.66
N ALA A 172 5.45 12.39 7.36
CA ALA A 172 5.83 11.15 6.69
C ALA A 172 7.36 10.94 6.74
N PRO A 173 7.86 9.72 7.02
CA PRO A 173 9.30 9.44 7.03
C PRO A 173 9.96 9.68 5.65
N THR A 174 9.21 9.49 4.55
CA THR A 174 9.70 9.77 3.20
C THR A 174 9.90 11.26 2.90
N GLU A 175 9.31 12.17 3.68
CA GLU A 175 9.57 13.62 3.56
C GLU A 175 10.99 14.01 4.01
N VAL A 176 11.64 13.18 4.83
CA VAL A 176 12.98 13.41 5.34
C VAL A 176 14.00 12.82 4.36
N LEU A 177 14.27 13.52 3.27
CA LEU A 177 15.11 13.03 2.16
C LEU A 177 16.57 12.72 2.55
N SER A 178 17.05 13.27 3.67
CA SER A 178 18.38 12.97 4.24
C SER A 178 18.43 11.65 5.03
N ALA A 179 17.27 11.12 5.44
CA ALA A 179 17.15 9.85 6.13
C ALA A 179 17.37 8.65 5.18
N SER A 180 17.30 7.45 5.73
CA SER A 180 17.48 6.21 4.99
C SER A 180 16.33 5.25 5.22
N SER A 181 15.90 4.61 4.15
CA SER A 181 14.98 3.48 4.15
C SER A 181 15.76 2.16 4.20
N VAL A 182 15.09 1.10 4.66
CA VAL A 182 15.62 -0.26 4.65
C VAL A 182 14.85 -1.10 3.64
N LEU A 183 15.57 -1.64 2.67
CA LEU A 183 15.05 -2.63 1.75
C LEU A 183 15.28 -4.02 2.31
N THR A 184 14.28 -4.90 2.17
CA THR A 184 14.35 -6.32 2.52
C THR A 184 13.80 -7.15 1.36
N ASP A 185 14.59 -8.10 0.85
CA ASP A 185 14.12 -9.03 -0.18
C ASP A 185 13.44 -10.28 0.43
N GLU A 186 12.87 -11.13 -0.43
CA GLU A 186 12.18 -12.37 -0.03
C GLU A 186 13.08 -13.38 0.70
N LYS A 187 14.41 -13.24 0.57
CA LYS A 187 15.42 -14.08 1.23
C LYS A 187 15.87 -13.46 2.56
N GLY A 188 15.27 -12.35 2.98
CA GLY A 188 15.61 -11.63 4.20
C GLY A 188 16.90 -10.82 4.12
N LYS A 189 17.50 -10.68 2.93
CA LYS A 189 18.67 -9.82 2.77
C LYS A 189 18.24 -8.36 2.82
N THR A 190 19.08 -7.52 3.42
CA THR A 190 18.77 -6.12 3.62
C THR A 190 19.75 -5.18 2.93
N CYS A 191 19.28 -3.96 2.63
CA CYS A 191 20.10 -2.87 2.14
C CYS A 191 19.57 -1.53 2.67
N LYS A 192 20.45 -0.62 3.06
CA LYS A 192 20.06 0.76 3.37
C LYS A 192 20.22 1.64 2.14
N ILE A 193 19.21 2.46 1.85
CA ILE A 193 19.21 3.41 0.74
C ILE A 193 18.77 4.78 1.24
N LYS A 194 19.33 5.87 0.71
CA LYS A 194 18.89 7.23 1.11
C LYS A 194 17.51 7.51 0.54
N ASN A 195 16.67 8.19 1.32
CA ASN A 195 15.34 8.59 0.86
C ASN A 195 15.43 9.49 -0.38
N SER A 196 16.43 10.36 -0.46
CA SER A 196 16.74 11.16 -1.66
C SER A 196 17.08 10.36 -2.92
N GLU A 197 17.51 9.09 -2.81
CA GLU A 197 17.78 8.23 -3.98
C GLU A 197 16.46 7.67 -4.58
N VAL A 198 15.40 7.57 -3.78
CA VAL A 198 14.13 6.90 -4.16
C VAL A 198 12.90 7.81 -4.18
N PHE A 199 12.89 8.89 -3.39
CA PHE A 199 11.77 9.81 -3.21
C PHE A 199 12.13 11.25 -3.59
N ALA A 200 11.21 11.93 -4.26
CA ALA A 200 11.28 13.36 -4.57
C ALA A 200 10.06 14.08 -4.00
N LYS A 201 10.12 15.41 -4.00
CA LYS A 201 8.98 16.27 -3.67
C LYS A 201 8.50 16.99 -4.92
N THR A 202 7.19 17.16 -5.05
CA THR A 202 6.60 18.10 -6.02
C THR A 202 6.87 19.54 -5.56
N SER A 203 6.53 20.52 -6.40
CA SER A 203 6.57 21.94 -6.01
C SER A 203 5.74 22.25 -4.77
N ASP A 204 4.65 21.51 -4.59
CA ASP A 204 3.65 21.72 -3.54
C ASP A 204 4.01 20.96 -2.25
N GLY A 205 5.12 20.20 -2.28
CA GLY A 205 5.66 19.49 -1.12
C GLY A 205 5.30 18.01 -1.04
N ASP A 206 4.40 17.51 -1.90
CA ASP A 206 3.98 16.11 -1.93
C ASP A 206 5.16 15.19 -2.27
N VAL A 207 5.33 14.13 -1.49
CA VAL A 207 6.39 13.14 -1.73
C VAL A 207 5.90 12.08 -2.70
N TYR A 208 6.75 11.71 -3.67
CA TYR A 208 6.47 10.62 -4.59
C TYR A 208 7.70 9.73 -4.83
N PHE A 209 7.44 8.47 -5.15
CA PHE A 209 8.47 7.50 -5.53
C PHE A 209 8.92 7.76 -6.98
N LYS A 210 10.22 8.02 -7.19
CA LYS A 210 10.76 8.54 -8.45
C LYS A 210 10.78 7.52 -9.59
N HIS A 211 10.82 6.23 -9.26
CA HIS A 211 11.22 5.20 -10.20
C HIS A 211 10.03 4.37 -10.65
N SER A 212 10.00 3.97 -11.91
CA SER A 212 9.24 2.77 -12.31
C SER A 212 9.91 1.53 -11.69
N ASP A 213 9.20 0.40 -11.62
CA ASP A 213 9.79 -0.82 -11.04
C ASP A 213 11.01 -1.29 -11.82
N LYS A 214 11.00 -1.15 -13.14
CA LYS A 214 12.16 -1.45 -14.00
C LYS A 214 13.35 -0.54 -13.70
N ALA A 215 13.12 0.78 -13.57
CA ALA A 215 14.17 1.73 -13.23
C ALA A 215 14.71 1.47 -11.81
N PHE A 216 13.83 1.14 -10.88
CA PHE A 216 14.21 0.80 -9.51
C PHE A 216 15.05 -0.47 -9.47
N ALA A 217 14.68 -1.50 -10.22
CA ALA A 217 15.49 -2.72 -10.35
C ALA A 217 16.90 -2.42 -10.88
N SER A 218 17.04 -1.51 -11.85
CA SER A 218 18.35 -1.06 -12.31
C SER A 218 19.16 -0.33 -11.23
N LEU A 219 18.52 0.56 -10.46
CA LEU A 219 19.17 1.23 -9.33
C LEU A 219 19.67 0.21 -8.30
N LEU A 220 18.85 -0.78 -7.95
CA LEU A 220 19.20 -1.78 -6.93
C LEU A 220 20.32 -2.71 -7.35
N LYS A 221 20.44 -3.04 -8.64
CA LYS A 221 21.59 -3.82 -9.15
C LYS A 221 22.93 -3.15 -8.85
N THR A 222 22.98 -1.83 -8.84
CA THR A 222 24.20 -1.07 -8.50
C THR A 222 24.29 -0.79 -7.01
N ARG A 223 23.20 -0.32 -6.40
CA ARG A 223 23.21 0.18 -5.02
C ARG A 223 23.17 -0.92 -3.96
N CYS A 224 22.49 -2.02 -4.28
CA CYS A 224 22.15 -3.11 -3.38
C CYS A 224 22.28 -4.47 -4.10
N PRO A 225 23.46 -4.82 -4.66
CA PRO A 225 23.64 -5.99 -5.52
C PRO A 225 23.35 -7.33 -4.83
N GLN A 226 23.32 -7.34 -3.49
CA GLN A 226 22.97 -8.53 -2.71
C GLN A 226 21.47 -8.87 -2.76
N LEU A 227 20.60 -7.89 -3.04
CA LEU A 227 19.15 -8.06 -3.04
C LEU A 227 18.66 -8.74 -4.31
N THR A 228 17.62 -9.55 -4.16
CA THR A 228 16.87 -10.13 -5.29
C THR A 228 15.60 -9.31 -5.53
N PHE A 229 15.45 -8.72 -6.72
CA PHE A 229 14.24 -8.04 -7.13
C PHE A 229 13.99 -8.21 -8.63
N THR A 230 12.81 -8.75 -8.96
CA THR A 230 12.32 -8.89 -10.33
C THR A 230 11.09 -8.00 -10.47
N PRO A 231 11.15 -6.94 -11.29
CA PRO A 231 10.03 -6.04 -11.54
C PRO A 231 8.93 -6.72 -12.35
#